data_AF-A0A0L1IHY0-F1
#
_entry.id   AF-A0A0L1IHY0-F1
#
_cell.length_a   1.000
_cell.length_b   1.000
_cell.length_c   1.000
_cell.angle_alpha   90.00
_cell.angle_beta   90.00
_cell.angle_gamma   90.00
#
_symmetry.space_group_name_H-M   'P 1'
#
loop_
_entity.id
_entity.type
_entity.pdbx_description
1 polymer ?
#
loop_
_entity_poly.entity_id
_entity_poly.type
_entity_poly.pdbx_seq_one_letter_code
_entity_poly.pdbx_strand_id
1 'polypeptide(L)' 'MKVYTTEFINYLSLIIGTRVKNQFIKLDLHKNYSFKQIIEYLRSYKMEQISGKEWKKSKMLKYVQNLADLLNI' A
#
# COMPACT_ATOMS: atom_id res chain seq x y z
N MET A 1 2.55 -2.13 32.12
CA MET A 1 3.39 -2.47 30.95
C MET A 1 2.57 -2.72 29.68
N LYS A 2 1.61 -3.66 29.66
CA LYS A 2 0.77 -3.94 28.46
C LYS A 2 0.12 -2.69 27.84
N VAL A 3 -0.47 -1.80 28.64
CA VAL A 3 -1.13 -0.57 28.16
C VAL A 3 -0.16 0.34 27.42
N TYR A 4 0.98 0.66 28.03
CA TYR A 4 2.03 1.49 27.40
C TYR A 4 2.59 0.87 26.12
N THR A 5 2.73 -0.46 26.07
CA THR A 5 3.16 -1.15 24.84
C THR A 5 2.09 -1.02 23.73
N THR A 6 0.81 -1.16 24.07
CA THR A 6 -0.29 -0.97 23.12
C THR A 6 -0.38 0.49 22.64
N GLU A 7 -0.25 1.45 23.54
CA GLU A 7 -0.21 2.88 23.19
C GLU A 7 0.97 3.21 22.28
N PHE A 8 2.14 2.63 22.55
CA PHE A 8 3.31 2.78 21.70
C PHE A 8 3.09 2.19 20.30
N ILE A 9 2.51 1.00 20.20
CA ILE A 9 2.17 0.38 18.90
C ILE A 9 1.14 1.24 18.16
N ASN A 10 0.13 1.76 18.84
CA ASN A 10 -0.88 2.64 18.26
C ASN A 10 -0.25 3.94 17.75
N TYR A 11 0.69 4.51 18.50
CA TYR A 11 1.40 5.72 18.10
C TYR A 11 2.27 5.49 16.86
N LEU A 12 3.01 4.38 16.80
CA LEU A 12 3.75 3.99 15.59
C LEU A 12 2.81 3.79 14.40
N SER A 13 1.68 3.13 14.62
CA SER A 13 0.66 2.88 13.58
C SER A 13 0.10 4.20 13.04
N LEU A 14 -0.14 5.18 13.90
CA LEU A 14 -0.58 6.52 13.53
C LEU A 14 0.49 7.26 12.70
N ILE A 15 1.76 7.21 13.13
CA ILE A 15 2.87 7.84 12.39
C ILE A 15 2.98 7.22 10.99
N ILE A 16 3.00 5.89 10.90
CA ILE A 16 3.10 5.17 9.63
C ILE A 16 1.91 5.52 8.74
N GLY A 17 0.68 5.43 9.27
CA GLY A 17 -0.53 5.78 8.52
C GLY A 17 -0.52 7.21 8.00
N THR A 18 -0.04 8.16 8.80
CA THR A 18 0.09 9.57 8.39
C THR A 18 1.12 9.75 7.28
N ARG A 19 2.28 9.07 7.37
CA ARG A 19 3.31 9.11 6.32
C ARG A 19 2.81 8.51 5.01
N VAL A 20 2.14 7.37 5.06
CA VAL A 20 1.55 6.71 3.89
C VAL A 20 0.47 7.60 3.26
N LYS A 21 -0.44 8.17 4.05
CA LYS A 21 -1.46 9.09 3.57
C LYS A 21 -0.85 10.32 2.90
N ASN A 22 0.18 10.92 3.49
CA ASN A 22 0.89 12.05 2.90
C ASN A 22 1.56 11.68 1.57
N GLN A 23 2.09 10.46 1.45
CA GLN A 23 2.67 10.00 0.19
C GLN A 23 1.62 9.88 -0.91
N PHE A 24 0.43 9.35 -0.60
CA PHE A 24 -0.68 9.30 -1.57
C PHE A 24 -1.17 10.69 -1.97
N ILE A 25 -1.12 11.67 -1.06
CA ILE A 25 -1.45 13.06 -1.38
C ILE A 25 -0.41 13.66 -2.33
N LYS A 26 0.89 13.47 -2.05
CA LYS A 26 1.99 13.94 -2.92
C LYS A 26 1.92 13.37 -4.34
N LEU A 27 1.42 12.15 -4.47
CA LEU A 27 1.22 11.48 -5.76
C LEU A 27 -0.14 11.78 -6.38
N ASP A 28 -0.91 12.72 -5.82
CA ASP A 28 -2.23 13.13 -6.31
C ASP A 28 -3.29 12.00 -6.40
N LEU A 29 -3.02 10.84 -5.79
CA LEU A 29 -3.91 9.68 -5.83
C LEU A 29 -5.24 9.95 -5.13
N HIS A 30 -5.22 10.84 -4.13
CA HIS A 30 -6.40 11.29 -3.38
C HIS A 30 -7.48 11.97 -4.26
N LYS A 31 -7.11 12.47 -5.45
CA LYS A 31 -8.06 13.12 -6.38
C LYS A 31 -9.01 12.11 -7.04
N ASN A 32 -8.52 10.89 -7.26
CA ASN A 32 -9.22 9.86 -8.03
C ASN A 32 -9.70 8.68 -7.16
N TYR A 33 -9.03 8.43 -6.04
CA TYR A 33 -9.29 7.28 -5.19
C TYR A 33 -9.31 7.68 -3.71
N SER A 34 -10.29 7.15 -2.98
CA SER A 34 -10.28 7.24 -1.51
C SER A 34 -9.11 6.43 -0.96
N PHE A 35 -8.64 6.81 0.22
CA PHE A 35 -7.58 6.08 0.93
C PHE A 35 -7.90 4.58 1.06
N LYS A 36 -9.16 4.24 1.38
CA LYS A 36 -9.61 2.85 1.48
C LYS A 36 -9.47 2.09 0.16
N GLN A 37 -9.87 2.69 -0.96
CA GLN A 37 -9.74 2.08 -2.28
C GLN A 37 -8.28 1.84 -2.65
N ILE A 38 -7.39 2.81 -2.38
CA ILE A 38 -5.95 2.67 -2.63
C ILE A 38 -5.40 1.47 -1.85
N ILE A 39 -5.75 1.34 -0.56
CA ILE A 39 -5.30 0.22 0.28
C ILE A 39 -5.86 -1.12 -0.20
N GLU A 40 -7.14 -1.18 -0.59
CA GLU A 40 -7.75 -2.40 -1.14
C GLU A 40 -7.07 -2.83 -2.44
N TYR A 41 -6.75 -1.88 -3.32
CA TYR A 41 -5.98 -2.16 -4.53
C TYR A 41 -4.59 -2.68 -4.21
N LEU A 42 -3.86 -2.02 -3.31
CA LEU A 42 -2.53 -2.48 -2.91
C LEU A 42 -2.55 -3.86 -2.27
N ARG A 43 -3.57 -4.17 -1.46
CA ARG A 43 -3.76 -5.49 -0.85
C ARG A 43 -4.02 -6.58 -1.89
N SER A 44 -4.66 -6.23 -3.00
CA SER A 44 -4.90 -7.15 -4.12
C SER A 44 -3.65 -7.42 -4.96
N TYR A 45 -2.59 -6.60 -4.82
CA TYR A 45 -1.36 -6.82 -5.55
C TYR A 45 -0.62 -8.03 -4.99
N LYS A 46 -0.41 -9.04 -5.84
CA LYS A 46 0.36 -10.23 -5.50
C LYS A 46 1.51 -10.41 -6.48
N MET A 47 2.71 -10.52 -5.94
CA MET A 47 3.91 -10.88 -6.66
C MET A 47 4.17 -12.37 -6.45
N GLU A 48 4.25 -13.13 -7.54
CA GLU A 48 4.52 -14.56 -7.52
C GLU A 48 5.81 -14.86 -8.28
N GLN A 49 6.72 -15.60 -7.65
CA GLN A 49 7.94 -16.07 -8.31
C GLN A 49 7.73 -17.51 -8.75
N ILE A 50 7.54 -17.72 -10.05
CA ILE A 50 7.45 -19.06 -10.64
C ILE A 50 8.87 -19.49 -11.02
N SER A 51 9.36 -20.54 -10.36
CA SER A 51 10.58 -21.27 -10.73
C SER A 51 11.86 -20.42 -10.85
N GLY A 52 12.05 -19.48 -9.91
CA GLY A 52 13.33 -18.83 -9.65
C GLY A 52 13.84 -17.86 -10.72
N LYS A 53 13.10 -17.62 -11.82
CA LYS A 53 13.61 -16.76 -12.89
C LYS A 53 13.15 -15.31 -12.84
N GLU A 54 11.90 -14.98 -12.49
CA GLU A 54 11.48 -13.57 -12.35
C GLU A 54 10.26 -13.43 -11.42
N TRP A 55 10.16 -12.32 -10.70
CA TRP A 55 8.93 -11.95 -9.99
C TRP A 55 7.87 -11.54 -11.02
N LYS A 56 6.79 -12.30 -11.11
CA LYS A 56 5.67 -12.01 -12.02
C LYS A 56 4.49 -11.45 -11.24
N LYS A 57 3.91 -10.36 -11.76
CA LYS A 57 2.66 -9.77 -11.25
C LYS A 57 1.53 -10.78 -11.51
N SER A 58 0.98 -11.39 -10.47
CA SER A 58 -0.10 -12.38 -10.56
C SER A 58 -1.42 -11.64 -10.81
N LYS A 59 -1.94 -11.71 -12.05
CA LYS A 59 -3.20 -11.12 -12.54
C LYS A 59 -3.73 -9.92 -11.74
N MET A 60 -3.16 -8.73 -11.99
CA MET A 60 -3.73 -7.45 -11.55
C MET A 60 -4.85 -7.00 -12.51
N LEU A 61 -5.95 -6.48 -11.96
CA LEU A 61 -6.85 -5.57 -12.67
C LEU A 61 -6.02 -4.39 -13.22
N LYS A 62 -6.24 -3.98 -14.49
CA LYS A 62 -5.49 -2.89 -15.18
C LYS A 62 -5.27 -1.63 -14.32
N TYR A 63 -6.26 -1.30 -13.48
CA TYR A 63 -6.19 -0.17 -12.55
C TYR A 63 -5.15 -0.33 -11.43
N VAL A 64 -4.96 -1.54 -10.93
CA VAL A 64 -3.98 -1.83 -9.87
C VAL A 64 -2.57 -1.77 -10.46
N GLN A 65 -2.39 -2.26 -11.69
CA GLN A 65 -1.09 -2.18 -12.37
C GLN A 65 -0.68 -0.74 -12.64
N ASN A 66 -1.60 0.10 -13.16
CA ASN A 66 -1.34 1.53 -13.31
C ASN A 66 -0.98 2.21 -11.98
N LEU A 67 -1.63 1.80 -10.89
CA LEU A 67 -1.34 2.33 -9.55
C LEU A 67 0.04 1.88 -9.05
N ALA A 68 0.42 0.61 -9.28
CA ALA A 68 1.73 0.08 -8.92
C ALA A 68 2.85 0.75 -9.74
N ASP A 69 2.62 0.95 -11.03
CA ASP A 69 3.56 1.63 -11.91
C ASP A 69 3.70 3.12 -11.52
N LEU A 70 2.61 3.79 -11.11
CA LEU A 70 2.64 5.15 -10.53
C LEU A 70 3.40 5.21 -9.19
N LEU A 71 3.35 4.13 -8.40
CA LEU A 71 4.03 4.02 -7.12
C LEU A 71 5.48 3.53 -7.26
N ASN A 72 5.88 3.10 -8.45
CA ASN A 72 7.18 2.51 -8.77
C ASN A 72 7.47 1.22 -7.96
N ILE A 73 6.44 0.35 -7.83
CA ILE A 73 6.44 -0.94 -7.10
C ILE A 73 5.97 -2.09 -8.03
#